data_AF-A0A3L6Q887-F1
#
_entry.id   AF-A0A3L6Q887-F1
#
_cell.length_a   1.000
_cell.length_b   1.000
_cell.length_c   1.000
_cell.angle_alpha   90.00
_cell.angle_beta   90.00
_cell.angle_gamma   90.00
#
_symmetry.space_group_name_H-M   'P 1'
#
loop_
_entity.id
_entity.type
_entity.pdbx_description
1 polymer ?
#
loop_
_entity_poly.entity_id
_entity_poly.type
_entity_poly.pdbx_seq_one_letter_code
_entity_poly.pdbx_strand_id
1 'polypeptide(L)'
;MAAFVSWYGPLIDLSAAASHVGGFVQLLAAVRRVFPHQEQNAATGRTYQKTIVEVGDDSRSSFCVSLWSSKQSSGIIAGDVLLMQNIKIGEFRNGLEGRASQISAVQVLFNSKDLTNPEGIDELMTSCKVGDATRSKLRRVAEWTLRTKRALGESDQQLQVISKNWKETKEKESPDLLCISELFSQRKLCNMNVYACISKMVLVSSPTSHLGHLSVIDKHSLKEHNEIVRDFITAGCKLCGSPLYHKNLHAEKSYAIDCPNNPKYLHVPGQIYKPFLIYVYDQSGQVPLLVRNKAAEILFANIIADDVSECYKSHMLLETSESEHSPPSME
;
A
#
# COMPACT_ATOMS: atom_id res chain seq x y z
N MET A 1 -3.03 10.69 44.93
CA MET A 1 -3.48 9.34 44.50
C MET A 1 -2.54 8.87 43.41
N ALA A 2 -1.72 7.86 43.67
CA ALA A 2 -0.83 7.29 42.66
C ALA A 2 -1.69 6.47 41.67
N ALA A 3 -1.77 6.94 40.42
CA ALA A 3 -2.42 6.19 39.36
C ALA A 3 -1.68 4.84 39.21
N PHE A 4 -2.42 3.74 39.29
CA PHE A 4 -1.92 2.42 38.93
C PHE A 4 -1.41 2.50 37.48
N VAL A 5 -0.09 2.60 37.31
CA VAL A 5 0.53 2.51 35.99
C VAL A 5 0.37 1.07 35.56
N SER A 6 -0.69 0.80 34.80
CA SER A 6 -0.88 -0.49 34.13
C SER A 6 0.42 -0.86 33.43
N TRP A 7 0.90 -2.08 33.69
CA TRP A 7 2.09 -2.67 33.04
C TRP A 7 1.98 -2.66 31.50
N TYR A 8 0.77 -2.43 30.97
CA TYR A 8 0.43 -2.47 29.55
C TYR A 8 0.32 -1.08 28.87
N GLY A 9 0.50 0.01 29.64
CA GLY A 9 0.23 1.39 29.20
C GLY A 9 -1.26 1.78 29.25
N PRO A 10 -1.61 3.05 28.98
CA PRO A 10 -3.00 3.51 28.98
C PRO A 10 -3.77 2.95 27.78
N LEU A 11 -5.06 2.65 27.97
CA LEU A 11 -5.99 2.40 26.88
C LEU A 11 -6.39 3.74 26.25
N ILE A 12 -6.09 3.91 24.96
CA ILE A 12 -6.28 5.20 24.28
C ILE A 12 -7.21 5.08 23.06
N ASP A 13 -7.80 6.20 22.69
CA ASP A 13 -8.44 6.41 21.39
C ASP A 13 -7.39 6.59 20.30
N LEU A 14 -7.62 6.04 19.09
CA LEU A 14 -6.65 6.08 18.00
C LEU A 14 -6.32 7.53 17.56
N SER A 15 -7.27 8.45 17.73
CA SER A 15 -7.05 9.89 17.54
C SER A 15 -6.04 10.49 18.53
N ALA A 16 -5.94 9.94 19.75
CA ALA A 16 -5.01 10.39 20.78
C ALA A 16 -3.59 9.84 20.61
N ALA A 17 -3.34 8.92 19.67
CA ALA A 17 -2.04 8.27 19.55
C ALA A 17 -0.86 9.27 19.38
N ALA A 18 -1.09 10.45 18.79
CA ALA A 18 -0.06 11.46 18.59
C ALA A 18 0.52 11.99 19.93
N SER A 19 -0.27 12.05 20.99
CA SER A 19 0.20 12.48 22.32
C SER A 19 0.99 11.41 23.06
N HIS A 20 1.13 10.21 22.47
CA HIS A 20 1.80 9.06 23.09
C HIS A 20 3.04 8.59 22.31
N VAL A 21 3.55 9.39 21.37
CA VAL A 21 4.77 9.08 20.62
C VAL A 21 5.93 8.75 21.56
N GLY A 22 6.61 7.64 21.28
CA GLY A 22 7.70 7.11 22.10
C GLY A 22 7.23 6.21 23.26
N GLY A 23 5.97 6.33 23.68
CA GLY A 23 5.36 5.56 24.75
C GLY A 23 4.72 4.23 24.32
N PHE A 24 4.40 3.40 25.31
CA PHE A 24 3.63 2.17 25.15
C PHE A 24 2.18 2.40 25.57
N VAL A 25 1.24 1.88 24.78
CA VAL A 25 -0.21 2.03 25.00
C VAL A 25 -0.96 0.72 24.75
N GLN A 26 -2.23 0.71 25.13
CA GLN A 26 -3.20 -0.30 24.72
C GLN A 26 -4.12 0.30 23.65
N LEU A 27 -4.38 -0.48 22.60
CA LEU A 27 -5.28 -0.13 21.51
C LEU A 27 -6.40 -1.15 21.46
N LEU A 28 -7.63 -0.68 21.27
CA LEU A 28 -8.79 -1.53 21.06
C LEU A 28 -9.49 -1.03 19.80
N ALA A 29 -9.45 -1.83 18.73
CA ALA A 29 -9.86 -1.38 17.40
C ALA A 29 -10.27 -2.56 16.52
N ALA A 30 -11.11 -2.28 15.53
CA ALA A 30 -11.53 -3.26 14.53
C ALA A 30 -10.55 -3.31 13.37
N VAL A 31 -10.24 -4.51 12.90
CA VAL A 31 -9.39 -4.76 11.75
C VAL A 31 -10.13 -4.40 10.49
N ARG A 32 -9.55 -3.51 9.70
CA ARG A 32 -10.05 -3.17 8.37
C ARG A 32 -9.35 -3.97 7.29
N ARG A 33 -8.02 -4.03 7.36
CA ARG A 33 -7.18 -4.71 6.38
C ARG A 33 -5.97 -5.34 7.06
N VAL A 34 -5.50 -6.45 6.49
CA VAL A 34 -4.32 -7.17 6.95
C VAL A 34 -3.35 -7.23 5.78
N PHE A 35 -2.13 -6.74 5.99
CA PHE A 35 -1.09 -6.66 4.97
C PHE A 35 0.09 -7.53 5.40
N PRO A 36 0.33 -8.68 4.75
CA PRO A 36 1.60 -9.37 4.88
C PRO A 36 2.71 -8.47 4.34
N HIS A 37 3.71 -8.23 5.19
CA HIS A 37 4.86 -7.42 4.88
C HIS A 37 6.14 -8.23 5.15
N GLN A 38 7.13 -8.05 4.30
CA GLN A 38 8.39 -8.77 4.40
C GLN A 38 9.51 -7.74 4.45
N GLU A 39 10.17 -7.63 5.61
CA GLU A 39 11.32 -6.76 5.81
C GLU A 39 12.60 -7.58 5.81
N GLN A 40 13.66 -7.04 5.21
CA GLN A 40 14.98 -7.61 5.30
C GLN A 40 15.81 -6.80 6.30
N ASN A 41 16.37 -7.47 7.29
CA ASN A 41 17.24 -6.82 8.25
C ASN A 41 18.56 -6.44 7.56
N ALA A 42 18.86 -5.14 7.51
CA ALA A 42 20.04 -4.61 6.85
C ALA A 42 21.37 -5.12 7.45
N ALA A 43 21.40 -5.46 8.75
CA ALA A 43 22.60 -5.91 9.44
C ALA A 43 22.84 -7.42 9.30
N THR A 44 21.78 -8.23 9.23
CA THR A 44 21.90 -9.70 9.21
C THR A 44 21.52 -10.34 7.87
N GLY A 45 20.94 -9.57 6.95
CA GLY A 45 20.39 -10.06 5.68
C GLY A 45 19.17 -10.97 5.84
N ARG A 46 18.75 -11.28 7.08
CA ARG A 46 17.63 -12.17 7.38
C ARG A 46 16.32 -11.50 7.05
N THR A 47 15.45 -12.26 6.43
CA THR A 47 14.12 -11.82 6.04
C THR A 47 13.12 -12.18 7.12
N TYR A 48 12.36 -11.18 7.59
CA TYR A 48 11.35 -11.33 8.62
C TYR A 48 9.98 -11.04 8.03
N GLN A 49 9.01 -11.89 8.35
CA GLN A 49 7.61 -11.62 8.06
C GLN A 49 7.00 -10.80 9.20
N LYS A 50 6.33 -9.74 8.80
CA LYS A 50 5.66 -8.78 9.65
C LYS A 50 4.27 -8.59 9.09
N THR A 51 3.26 -8.54 9.93
CA THR A 51 1.89 -8.28 9.49
C THR A 51 1.55 -6.85 9.86
N ILE A 52 1.27 -6.01 8.88
CA ILE A 52 0.74 -4.67 9.14
C ILE A 52 -0.77 -4.78 9.14
N VAL A 53 -1.39 -4.48 10.26
CA VAL A 53 -2.85 -4.46 10.42
C VAL A 53 -3.30 -3.01 10.38
N GLU A 54 -4.17 -2.67 9.44
CA GLU A 54 -4.88 -1.40 9.49
C GLU A 54 -6.14 -1.60 10.33
N VAL A 55 -6.24 -0.81 11.39
CA VAL A 55 -7.33 -0.85 12.34
C VAL A 55 -8.07 0.48 12.39
N GLY A 56 -9.31 0.47 12.88
CA GLY A 56 -10.09 1.67 13.11
C GLY A 56 -10.95 1.56 14.38
N ASP A 57 -11.27 2.72 14.95
CA ASP A 57 -12.22 2.88 16.05
C ASP A 57 -13.17 4.06 15.78
N ASP A 58 -14.05 4.36 16.73
CA ASP A 58 -15.00 5.45 16.67
C ASP A 58 -14.36 6.85 16.58
N SER A 59 -13.06 6.96 16.89
CA SER A 59 -12.33 8.22 16.87
C SER A 59 -11.46 8.41 15.62
N ARG A 60 -10.99 7.32 15.00
CA ARG A 60 -10.15 7.34 13.81
C ARG A 60 -10.39 6.09 12.96
N SER A 61 -10.75 6.32 11.72
CA SER A 61 -11.15 5.26 10.80
C SER A 61 -10.00 4.41 10.23
N SER A 62 -8.74 4.88 10.33
CA SER A 62 -7.56 4.17 9.85
C SER A 62 -6.32 4.51 10.68
N PHE A 63 -5.66 3.47 11.18
CA PHE A 63 -4.39 3.51 11.89
C PHE A 63 -3.61 2.23 11.63
N CYS A 64 -2.32 2.33 11.31
CA CYS A 64 -1.49 1.15 11.03
C CYS A 64 -0.81 0.65 12.31
N VAL A 65 -0.91 -0.66 12.55
CA VAL A 65 -0.18 -1.35 13.61
C VAL A 65 0.64 -2.47 13.02
N SER A 66 1.92 -2.46 13.34
CA SER A 66 2.93 -3.39 12.83
C SER A 66 3.10 -4.53 13.84
N LEU A 67 2.68 -5.75 13.48
CA LEU A 67 2.74 -6.94 14.31
C LEU A 67 3.84 -7.88 13.83
N TRP A 68 4.64 -8.41 14.76
CA TRP A 68 5.60 -9.46 14.44
C TRP A 68 4.86 -10.77 14.16
N SER A 69 5.29 -11.51 13.13
CA SER A 69 4.73 -12.83 12.82
C SER A 69 4.95 -13.76 14.01
N SER A 70 3.87 -14.02 14.74
CA SER A 70 3.79 -14.98 15.85
C SER A 70 2.56 -15.86 15.63
N LYS A 71 2.46 -16.98 16.34
CA LYS A 71 1.26 -17.84 16.29
C LYS A 71 -0.04 -17.10 16.65
N GLN A 72 0.04 -15.94 17.33
CA GLN A 72 -1.11 -15.13 17.71
C GLN A 72 -1.56 -14.18 16.59
N SER A 73 -0.69 -13.79 15.66
CA SER A 73 -1.02 -12.89 14.55
C SER A 73 -1.50 -13.61 13.29
N SER A 74 -1.27 -14.92 13.18
CA SER A 74 -1.56 -15.70 11.96
C SER A 74 -3.04 -15.97 11.68
N GLY A 75 -3.94 -15.66 12.63
CA GLY A 75 -5.39 -15.87 12.49
C GLY A 75 -6.21 -14.59 12.39
N ILE A 76 -5.57 -13.42 12.38
CA ILE A 76 -6.26 -12.12 12.35
C ILE A 76 -6.78 -11.85 10.94
N ILE A 77 -8.07 -11.54 10.82
CA ILE A 77 -8.72 -11.21 9.55
C ILE A 77 -9.47 -9.88 9.63
N ALA A 78 -9.86 -9.35 8.47
CA ALA A 78 -10.72 -8.17 8.41
C ALA A 78 -12.06 -8.42 9.13
N GLY A 79 -12.47 -7.44 9.93
CA GLY A 79 -13.68 -7.50 10.75
C GLY A 79 -13.46 -7.98 12.19
N ASP A 80 -12.31 -8.56 12.52
CA ASP A 80 -11.97 -8.90 13.90
C ASP A 80 -11.82 -7.64 14.77
N VAL A 81 -12.16 -7.70 16.05
CA VAL A 81 -11.88 -6.64 17.03
C VAL A 81 -10.74 -7.07 17.93
N LEU A 82 -9.65 -6.31 17.91
CA LEU A 82 -8.42 -6.64 18.59
C LEU A 82 -8.21 -5.77 19.82
N LEU A 83 -7.89 -6.41 20.95
CA LEU A 83 -7.18 -5.78 22.05
C LEU A 83 -5.68 -5.99 21.85
N MET A 84 -4.96 -4.89 21.69
CA MET A 84 -3.51 -4.86 21.52
C MET A 84 -2.89 -4.15 22.72
N GLN A 85 -1.93 -4.79 23.39
CA GLN A 85 -1.31 -4.30 24.61
C GLN A 85 0.18 -4.08 24.41
N ASN A 86 0.75 -3.10 25.12
CA ASN A 86 2.15 -2.70 24.96
C ASN A 86 2.52 -2.39 23.51
N ILE A 87 1.66 -1.67 22.79
CA ILE A 87 1.98 -1.19 21.46
C ILE A 87 2.78 0.10 21.60
N LYS A 88 3.99 0.13 21.03
CA LYS A 88 4.82 1.33 21.01
C LYS A 88 4.30 2.27 19.94
N ILE A 89 3.98 3.50 20.30
CA ILE A 89 3.63 4.51 19.30
C ILE A 89 4.90 5.13 18.75
N GLY A 90 5.04 5.11 17.44
CA GLY A 90 6.14 5.72 16.71
C GLY A 90 5.64 6.70 15.67
N GLU A 91 6.47 7.68 15.40
CA GLU A 91 6.37 8.47 14.18
C GLU A 91 7.44 7.99 13.21
N PHE A 92 7.03 7.71 11.98
CA PHE A 92 7.92 7.33 10.91
C PHE A 92 7.54 8.11 9.65
N ARG A 93 8.48 8.90 9.12
CA ARG A 93 8.32 9.69 7.88
C ARG A 93 7.01 10.50 7.84
N ASN A 94 6.70 11.19 8.94
CA ASN A 94 5.49 12.00 9.19
C ASN A 94 4.17 11.19 9.22
N GLY A 95 4.26 9.87 9.40
CA GLY A 95 3.12 8.98 9.63
C GLY A 95 3.16 8.41 11.05
N LEU A 96 2.02 8.45 11.72
CA LEU A 96 1.86 7.87 13.05
C LEU A 96 1.51 6.37 12.93
N GLU A 97 2.27 5.52 13.60
CA GLU A 97 2.06 4.07 13.57
C GLU A 97 2.26 3.43 14.95
N GLY A 98 1.56 2.31 15.17
CA GLY A 98 1.79 1.43 16.30
C GLY A 98 2.79 0.33 15.93
N ARG A 99 3.72 0.00 16.81
CA ARG A 99 4.67 -1.10 16.62
C ARG A 99 4.62 -2.06 17.79
N ALA A 100 4.32 -3.32 17.51
CA ALA A 100 4.50 -4.40 18.46
C ALA A 100 5.99 -4.62 18.74
N SER A 101 6.29 -5.05 19.95
CA SER A 101 7.60 -5.43 20.45
C SER A 101 7.50 -6.81 21.11
N GLN A 102 8.58 -7.31 21.68
CA GLN A 102 8.61 -8.60 22.35
C GLN A 102 7.69 -8.68 23.59
N ILE A 103 7.33 -7.53 24.17
CA ILE A 103 6.44 -7.43 25.33
C ILE A 103 4.99 -7.13 24.96
N SER A 104 4.69 -7.06 23.66
CA SER A 104 3.34 -6.79 23.15
C SER A 104 2.50 -8.05 23.12
N ALA A 105 1.20 -7.89 23.40
CA ALA A 105 0.22 -8.97 23.31
C ALA A 105 -0.93 -8.53 22.41
N VAL A 106 -1.47 -9.47 21.63
CA VAL A 106 -2.63 -9.22 20.75
C VAL A 106 -3.65 -10.31 21.01
N GLN A 107 -4.88 -9.89 21.30
CA GLN A 107 -6.02 -10.78 21.54
C GLN A 107 -7.19 -10.37 20.65
N VAL A 108 -7.78 -11.34 19.96
CA VAL A 108 -9.07 -11.16 19.28
C VAL A 108 -10.17 -11.24 20.35
N LEU A 109 -10.92 -10.16 20.55
CA LEU A 109 -12.06 -10.14 21.47
C LEU A 109 -13.36 -10.54 20.78
N PHE A 110 -13.58 -10.05 19.55
CA PHE A 110 -14.68 -10.48 18.69
C PHE A 110 -14.13 -10.89 17.34
N ASN A 111 -14.57 -12.04 16.84
CA ASN A 111 -14.32 -12.44 15.46
C ASN A 111 -15.21 -11.63 14.51
N SER A 112 -14.76 -11.47 13.26
CA SER A 112 -15.55 -10.94 12.15
C SER A 112 -16.99 -11.47 12.07
N LYS A 113 -17.22 -12.73 12.45
CA LYS A 113 -18.52 -13.43 12.45
C LYS A 113 -19.44 -13.06 13.62
N ASP A 114 -18.86 -12.65 14.75
CA ASP A 114 -19.61 -12.34 15.97
C ASP A 114 -20.39 -11.02 15.80
N LEU A 115 -19.81 -10.07 15.05
CA LEU A 115 -20.38 -8.75 14.79
C LEU A 115 -21.22 -8.74 13.51
N THR A 116 -22.33 -9.48 13.52
CA THR A 116 -23.30 -9.57 12.41
C THR A 116 -24.67 -8.96 12.76
N ASN A 117 -25.11 -9.01 14.03
CA ASN A 117 -26.37 -8.42 14.49
C ASN A 117 -26.13 -7.42 15.65
N PRO A 118 -26.65 -6.16 15.59
CA PRO A 118 -26.57 -5.21 16.71
C PRO A 118 -27.20 -5.70 18.02
N GLU A 119 -28.24 -6.52 17.97
CA GLU A 119 -28.94 -7.01 19.17
C GLU A 119 -28.06 -7.96 20.00
N GLY A 120 -27.07 -8.61 19.38
CA GLY A 120 -26.16 -9.55 20.03
C GLY A 120 -24.95 -8.92 20.72
N ILE A 121 -24.76 -7.58 20.63
CA ILE A 121 -23.58 -6.93 21.22
C ILE A 121 -23.58 -7.11 22.74
N ASP A 122 -24.69 -6.85 23.41
CA ASP A 122 -24.72 -6.93 24.88
C ASP A 122 -24.46 -8.37 25.39
N GLU A 123 -24.94 -9.39 24.67
CA GLU A 123 -24.62 -10.80 24.96
C GLU A 123 -23.13 -11.08 24.81
N LEU A 124 -22.52 -10.66 23.69
CA LEU A 124 -21.08 -10.81 23.46
C LEU A 124 -20.26 -10.07 24.53
N MET A 125 -20.70 -8.88 24.94
CA MET A 125 -20.07 -8.08 25.99
C MET A 125 -20.12 -8.74 27.37
N THR A 126 -21.18 -9.51 27.69
CA THR A 126 -21.25 -10.25 28.97
C THR A 126 -20.23 -11.39 29.03
N SER A 127 -19.89 -12.00 27.90
CA SER A 127 -18.92 -13.10 27.83
C SER A 127 -17.45 -12.66 28.02
N CYS A 128 -17.15 -11.38 27.77
CA CYS A 128 -15.79 -10.85 27.83
C CYS A 128 -15.35 -10.54 29.28
N LYS A 129 -14.25 -11.17 29.71
CA LYS A 129 -13.58 -10.87 30.98
C LYS A 129 -12.62 -9.69 30.85
N VAL A 130 -13.17 -8.48 30.68
CA VAL A 130 -12.41 -7.22 30.59
C VAL A 130 -12.90 -6.19 31.60
N GLY A 131 -12.02 -5.29 32.03
CA GLY A 131 -12.35 -4.19 32.95
C GLY A 131 -13.27 -3.13 32.33
N ASP A 132 -13.89 -2.31 33.17
CA ASP A 132 -14.97 -1.39 32.75
C ASP A 132 -14.57 -0.39 31.66
N ALA A 133 -13.36 0.16 31.73
CA ALA A 133 -12.86 1.07 30.69
C ALA A 133 -12.71 0.38 29.33
N THR A 134 -12.13 -0.82 29.31
CA THR A 134 -12.01 -1.65 28.11
C THR A 134 -13.38 -2.07 27.59
N ARG A 135 -14.30 -2.44 28.50
CA ARG A 135 -15.69 -2.81 28.18
C ARG A 135 -16.43 -1.64 27.50
N SER A 136 -16.32 -0.44 28.05
CA SER A 136 -16.92 0.77 27.47
C SER A 136 -16.39 1.06 26.07
N LYS A 137 -15.07 1.01 25.87
CA LYS A 137 -14.47 1.21 24.55
C LYS A 137 -14.82 0.09 23.56
N LEU A 138 -14.85 -1.17 24.01
CA LEU A 138 -15.22 -2.32 23.18
C LEU A 138 -16.62 -2.15 22.58
N ARG A 139 -17.58 -1.68 23.40
CA ARG A 139 -18.93 -1.37 22.92
C ARG A 139 -18.91 -0.30 21.82
N ARG A 140 -18.20 0.81 22.02
CA ARG A 140 -18.07 1.88 21.01
C ARG A 140 -17.48 1.36 19.69
N VAL A 141 -16.41 0.55 19.76
CA VAL A 141 -15.77 -0.04 18.59
C VAL A 141 -16.70 -1.04 17.88
N ALA A 142 -17.41 -1.89 18.62
CA ALA A 142 -18.36 -2.86 18.08
C ALA A 142 -19.52 -2.16 17.34
N GLU A 143 -20.13 -1.15 17.97
CA GLU A 143 -21.19 -0.36 17.35
C GLU A 143 -20.71 0.41 16.12
N TRP A 144 -19.51 1.00 16.19
CA TRP A 144 -18.89 1.68 15.05
C TRP A 144 -18.61 0.71 13.89
N THR A 145 -18.15 -0.50 14.21
CA THR A 145 -17.89 -1.55 13.20
C THR A 145 -19.17 -1.96 12.50
N LEU A 146 -20.27 -2.17 13.24
CA LEU A 146 -21.57 -2.51 12.66
C LEU A 146 -22.13 -1.36 11.81
N ARG A 147 -22.05 -0.12 12.29
CA ARG A 147 -22.46 1.07 11.53
C ARG A 147 -21.68 1.20 10.24
N THR A 148 -20.36 0.99 10.29
CA THR A 148 -19.47 1.08 9.13
C THR A 148 -19.70 -0.09 8.16
N LYS A 149 -19.94 -1.32 8.65
CA LYS A 149 -20.29 -2.49 7.82
C LYS A 149 -21.63 -2.29 7.10
N ARG A 150 -22.63 -1.72 7.77
CA ARG A 150 -23.94 -1.39 7.16
C ARG A 150 -23.82 -0.30 6.13
N ALA A 151 -23.12 0.78 6.46
CA ALA A 151 -22.80 1.82 5.50
C ALA A 151 -22.06 1.21 4.30
N LEU A 152 -21.11 0.29 4.50
CA LEU A 152 -20.40 -0.39 3.42
C LEU A 152 -21.29 -1.32 2.58
N GLY A 153 -22.21 -2.07 3.21
CA GLY A 153 -23.17 -2.94 2.52
C GLY A 153 -24.30 -2.18 1.79
N GLU A 154 -24.62 -0.97 2.25
CA GLU A 154 -25.44 0.01 1.52
C GLU A 154 -24.59 0.83 0.51
N SER A 155 -23.26 0.74 0.61
CA SER A 155 -22.28 1.50 -0.17
C SER A 155 -21.28 0.65 -0.96
N ASP A 156 -21.75 -0.38 -1.67
CA ASP A 156 -21.14 -0.73 -2.96
C ASP A 156 -21.16 0.47 -3.95
N GLN A 157 -21.72 1.61 -3.55
CA GLN A 157 -21.69 2.90 -4.25
C GLN A 157 -20.87 4.02 -3.57
N GLN A 158 -20.23 3.84 -2.40
CA GLN A 158 -19.75 5.02 -1.64
C GLN A 158 -18.46 4.85 -0.80
N LEU A 159 -17.52 3.99 -1.21
CA LEU A 159 -16.09 4.20 -0.91
C LEU A 159 -15.38 5.03 -1.99
N GLN A 160 -16.09 6.01 -2.55
CA GLN A 160 -15.50 7.06 -3.38
C GLN A 160 -14.81 8.11 -2.49
N VAL A 161 -13.54 7.85 -2.15
CA VAL A 161 -12.61 8.98 -2.15
C VAL A 161 -12.49 9.37 -3.62
N ILE A 162 -13.23 10.41 -4.03
CA ILE A 162 -13.15 10.97 -5.38
C ILE A 162 -11.74 11.52 -5.57
N SER A 163 -10.81 10.67 -5.98
CA SER A 163 -9.63 11.12 -6.70
C SER A 163 -10.13 11.60 -8.05
N LYS A 164 -10.11 12.93 -8.27
CA LYS A 164 -10.67 13.62 -9.45
C LYS A 164 -10.28 13.00 -10.81
N ASN A 165 -9.23 12.18 -10.84
CA ASN A 165 -8.69 11.56 -12.04
C ASN A 165 -9.03 10.06 -12.18
N TRP A 166 -9.47 9.37 -11.12
CA TRP A 166 -9.87 7.97 -11.22
C TRP A 166 -11.36 7.86 -11.50
N LYS A 167 -11.69 7.50 -12.74
CA LYS A 167 -13.01 6.95 -13.03
C LYS A 167 -12.98 5.49 -12.60
N GLU A 168 -13.70 5.18 -11.52
CA GLU A 168 -14.04 3.81 -11.18
C GLU A 168 -14.76 3.21 -12.39
N THR A 169 -14.09 2.30 -13.08
CA THR A 169 -14.72 1.59 -14.18
C THR A 169 -15.71 0.67 -13.49
N LYS A 170 -17.03 0.90 -13.68
CA LYS A 170 -18.09 0.04 -13.12
C LYS A 170 -17.63 -1.41 -13.23
N GLU A 171 -17.42 -2.07 -12.10
CA GLU A 171 -17.04 -3.47 -12.06
C GLU A 171 -18.04 -4.21 -12.96
N LYS A 172 -17.55 -4.73 -14.08
CA LYS A 172 -18.24 -5.87 -14.68
C LYS A 172 -18.03 -6.96 -13.65
N GLU A 173 -19.09 -7.30 -12.91
CA GLU A 173 -19.15 -8.48 -12.07
C GLU A 173 -18.65 -9.68 -12.88
N SER A 174 -17.35 -9.96 -12.79
CA SER A 174 -16.75 -11.14 -13.39
C SER A 174 -16.71 -12.17 -12.27
N PRO A 175 -17.46 -13.28 -12.37
CA PRO A 175 -17.62 -14.22 -11.27
C PRO A 175 -16.33 -14.99 -10.90
N ASP A 176 -15.28 -14.91 -11.72
CA ASP A 176 -14.06 -15.71 -11.56
C ASP A 176 -12.88 -14.84 -11.09
N LEU A 177 -12.94 -14.34 -9.86
CA LEU A 177 -11.79 -13.73 -9.17
C LEU A 177 -10.96 -14.83 -8.51
N LEU A 178 -9.67 -14.92 -8.86
CA LEU A 178 -8.75 -15.91 -8.31
C LEU A 178 -7.88 -15.32 -7.21
N CYS A 179 -7.49 -16.18 -6.26
CA CYS A 179 -6.41 -15.88 -5.34
C CYS A 179 -5.03 -16.18 -5.98
N ILE A 180 -3.97 -15.62 -5.42
CA ILE A 180 -2.62 -15.70 -5.98
C ILE A 180 -2.09 -17.14 -5.99
N SER A 181 -2.42 -17.97 -4.99
CA SER A 181 -2.02 -19.38 -4.99
C SER A 181 -2.65 -20.18 -6.15
N GLU A 182 -3.87 -19.82 -6.55
CA GLU A 182 -4.55 -20.42 -7.69
C GLU A 182 -3.88 -20.06 -9.01
N LEU A 183 -3.25 -18.88 -9.13
CA LEU A 183 -2.50 -18.49 -10.34
C LEU A 183 -1.38 -19.47 -10.68
N PHE A 184 -0.64 -19.97 -9.67
CA PHE A 184 0.47 -20.90 -9.90
C PHE A 184 0.02 -22.28 -10.38
N SER A 185 -1.25 -22.61 -10.16
CA SER A 185 -1.85 -23.89 -10.54
C SER A 185 -2.37 -23.90 -11.99
N GLN A 186 -2.40 -22.72 -12.64
CA GLN A 186 -3.04 -22.53 -13.93
C GLN A 186 -2.09 -22.84 -15.08
N ARG A 187 -2.52 -23.72 -15.98
CA ARG A 187 -1.71 -24.19 -17.11
C ARG A 187 -1.70 -23.22 -18.30
N LYS A 188 -2.61 -22.24 -18.34
CA LYS A 188 -2.76 -21.29 -19.46
C LYS A 188 -2.87 -19.86 -18.91
N LEU A 189 -1.78 -19.10 -19.03
CA LEU A 189 -1.63 -17.74 -18.46
C LEU A 189 -2.17 -16.67 -19.42
N CYS A 190 -3.49 -16.61 -19.63
CA CYS A 190 -4.07 -15.51 -20.41
C CYS A 190 -5.37 -14.97 -19.77
N ASN A 191 -5.44 -13.65 -19.62
CA ASN A 191 -6.61 -12.88 -19.18
C ASN A 191 -7.25 -13.37 -17.87
N MET A 192 -6.49 -13.31 -16.77
CA MET A 192 -6.96 -13.71 -15.45
C MET A 192 -7.28 -12.48 -14.60
N ASN A 193 -8.37 -12.56 -13.83
CA ASN A 193 -8.74 -11.53 -12.86
C ASN A 193 -8.31 -11.98 -11.47
N VAL A 194 -7.58 -11.12 -10.77
CA VAL A 194 -7.02 -11.41 -9.46
C VAL A 194 -7.43 -10.29 -8.52
N TYR A 195 -7.96 -10.66 -7.37
CA TYR A 195 -8.22 -9.71 -6.30
C TYR A 195 -6.99 -9.64 -5.39
N ALA A 196 -6.18 -8.59 -5.54
CA ALA A 196 -4.93 -8.44 -4.79
C ALA A 196 -4.63 -6.98 -4.46
N CYS A 197 -3.84 -6.78 -3.42
CA CYS A 197 -3.32 -5.49 -3.01
C CYS A 197 -1.95 -5.22 -3.65
N ILE A 198 -1.64 -3.96 -3.93
CA ILE A 198 -0.33 -3.52 -4.42
C ILE A 198 0.59 -3.24 -3.21
N SER A 199 1.78 -3.84 -3.19
CA SER A 199 2.78 -3.67 -2.10
C SER A 199 3.82 -2.61 -2.45
N LYS A 200 4.62 -2.88 -3.48
CA LYS A 200 5.76 -2.06 -3.89
C LYS A 200 5.92 -2.10 -5.41
N MET A 201 6.46 -1.02 -5.96
CA MET A 201 6.89 -0.90 -7.34
C MET A 201 8.40 -0.97 -7.39
N VAL A 202 8.96 -1.74 -8.33
CA VAL A 202 10.39 -1.87 -8.54
C VAL A 202 10.72 -1.45 -9.96
N LEU A 203 11.46 -0.35 -10.08
CA LEU A 203 11.94 0.18 -11.34
C LEU A 203 13.18 -0.62 -11.76
N VAL A 204 13.12 -1.18 -12.96
CA VAL A 204 14.25 -1.93 -13.53
C VAL A 204 15.20 -0.93 -14.18
N SER A 205 16.31 -0.63 -13.53
CA SER A 205 17.43 0.10 -14.15
C SER A 205 18.05 -0.75 -15.27
N SER A 206 18.62 -0.11 -16.30
CA SER A 206 19.10 -0.69 -17.57
C SER A 206 19.54 -2.17 -17.52
N PRO A 207 19.20 -3.01 -18.53
CA PRO A 207 19.57 -4.44 -18.58
C PRO A 207 21.09 -4.72 -18.63
N THR A 208 21.93 -3.69 -18.71
CA THR A 208 23.40 -3.79 -18.76
C THR A 208 24.10 -3.59 -17.41
N SER A 209 23.37 -3.27 -16.34
CA SER A 209 23.99 -3.11 -15.01
C SER A 209 24.10 -4.46 -14.31
N HIS A 210 25.29 -5.05 -14.36
CA HIS A 210 25.66 -6.13 -13.46
C HIS A 210 25.59 -5.58 -12.02
N LEU A 211 24.51 -5.89 -11.31
CA LEU A 211 24.34 -5.60 -9.88
C LEU A 211 24.43 -4.09 -9.52
N GLY A 212 23.50 -3.23 -9.97
CA GLY A 212 23.57 -1.80 -9.64
C GLY A 212 22.24 -1.05 -9.66
N HIS A 213 21.65 -0.87 -8.48
CA HIS A 213 20.56 0.07 -8.16
C HIS A 213 19.18 -0.22 -8.79
N LEU A 214 18.43 -1.14 -8.18
CA LEU A 214 16.97 -1.21 -8.36
C LEU A 214 16.33 -0.13 -7.49
N SER A 215 15.65 0.84 -8.09
CA SER A 215 14.88 1.83 -7.33
C SER A 215 13.54 1.20 -6.92
N VAL A 216 13.34 1.05 -5.61
CA VAL A 216 12.11 0.49 -5.03
C VAL A 216 11.26 1.63 -4.50
N ILE A 217 10.08 1.80 -5.10
CA ILE A 217 9.08 2.77 -4.67
C ILE A 217 8.01 2.01 -3.91
N ASP A 218 7.91 2.29 -2.62
CA ASP A 218 6.83 1.82 -1.76
C ASP A 218 6.08 3.01 -1.16
N LYS A 219 4.96 2.71 -0.47
CA LYS A 219 4.12 3.72 0.18
C LYS A 219 4.89 4.64 1.14
N HIS A 220 6.01 4.15 1.68
CA HIS A 220 6.82 4.83 2.68
C HIS A 220 8.03 5.58 2.07
N SER A 221 8.40 5.33 0.81
CA SER A 221 9.53 5.96 0.12
C SER A 221 9.17 7.09 -0.87
N LEU A 222 7.89 7.26 -1.21
CA LEU A 222 7.44 8.18 -2.27
C LEU A 222 7.81 9.67 -2.03
N LYS A 223 7.91 10.14 -0.78
CA LYS A 223 8.21 11.55 -0.47
C LYS A 223 9.66 11.98 -0.69
N GLU A 224 10.59 11.04 -0.84
CA GLU A 224 12.03 11.34 -0.93
C GLU A 224 12.58 11.26 -2.36
N HIS A 225 11.74 10.99 -3.37
CA HIS A 225 12.18 10.74 -4.75
C HIS A 225 11.86 11.90 -5.69
N ASN A 226 12.77 12.87 -5.76
CA ASN A 226 12.63 14.08 -6.58
C ASN A 226 12.73 13.84 -8.10
N GLU A 227 13.18 12.66 -8.54
CA GLU A 227 13.38 12.35 -9.97
C GLU A 227 12.40 11.31 -10.52
N ILE A 228 11.24 11.12 -9.88
CA ILE A 228 10.27 10.08 -10.24
C ILE A 228 9.88 10.09 -11.72
N VAL A 229 9.74 11.27 -12.34
CA VAL A 229 9.42 11.36 -13.77
C VAL A 229 10.56 10.82 -14.64
N ARG A 230 11.81 11.12 -14.31
CA ARG A 230 12.99 10.60 -15.05
C ARG A 230 13.14 9.09 -14.90
N ASP A 231 12.73 8.56 -13.74
CA ASP A 231 12.77 7.13 -13.47
C ASP A 231 11.70 6.35 -14.25
N PHE A 232 10.49 6.93 -14.37
CA PHE A 232 9.35 6.29 -15.01
C PHE A 232 9.24 6.57 -16.50
N ILE A 233 9.73 7.70 -17.03
CA ILE A 233 9.50 8.07 -18.42
C ILE A 233 10.77 7.87 -19.25
N THR A 234 10.63 7.20 -20.39
CA THR A 234 11.74 6.97 -21.33
C THR A 234 11.28 6.98 -22.77
N ALA A 235 12.20 7.18 -23.70
CA ALA A 235 11.92 7.04 -25.13
C ALA A 235 11.68 5.55 -25.46
N GLY A 236 10.59 5.27 -26.17
CA GLY A 236 10.21 3.90 -26.49
C GLY A 236 9.14 3.78 -27.55
N CYS A 237 8.72 2.54 -27.80
CA CYS A 237 7.67 2.23 -28.75
C CYS A 237 6.30 2.25 -28.05
N LYS A 238 5.39 3.11 -28.50
CA LYS A 238 4.04 3.25 -27.92
C LYS A 238 3.19 1.98 -28.06
N LEU A 239 3.50 1.11 -29.04
CA LEU A 239 2.73 -0.11 -29.32
C LEU A 239 3.18 -1.32 -28.50
N CYS A 240 4.48 -1.64 -28.50
CA CYS A 240 4.98 -2.79 -27.73
C CYS A 240 5.41 -2.45 -26.30
N GLY A 241 5.53 -1.15 -25.99
CA GLY A 241 6.01 -0.66 -24.69
C GLY A 241 7.49 -0.95 -24.44
N SER A 242 8.25 -1.30 -25.48
CA SER A 242 9.68 -1.54 -25.38
C SER A 242 10.44 -0.22 -25.39
N PRO A 243 11.37 0.01 -24.45
CA PRO A 243 12.29 1.14 -24.50
C PRO A 243 13.13 1.11 -25.79
N LEU A 244 13.28 2.28 -26.42
CA LEU A 244 14.10 2.49 -27.60
C LEU A 244 15.30 3.33 -27.15
N TYR A 245 16.31 2.68 -26.59
CA TYR A 245 17.53 3.36 -26.19
C TYR A 245 18.27 3.83 -27.43
N HIS A 246 18.55 5.13 -27.53
CA HIS A 246 19.44 5.65 -28.56
C HIS A 246 20.87 5.14 -28.25
N LYS A 247 21.45 4.35 -29.15
CA LYS A 247 22.81 3.83 -28.95
C LYS A 247 23.79 5.00 -29.00
N ASN A 248 24.55 5.19 -27.91
CA ASN A 248 25.87 5.77 -27.99
C ASN A 248 26.74 4.88 -28.87
N LEU A 249 27.01 5.35 -30.09
CA LEU A 249 28.22 5.26 -30.93
C LEU A 249 29.12 4.02 -31.02
N HIS A 250 29.06 2.98 -30.18
CA HIS A 250 29.98 1.85 -30.32
C HIS A 250 29.35 0.48 -30.05
N ALA A 251 29.54 -0.38 -31.06
CA ALA A 251 29.53 -1.83 -31.05
C ALA A 251 28.20 -2.55 -30.77
N GLU A 252 27.66 -3.06 -31.88
CA GLU A 252 27.08 -4.39 -32.06
C GLU A 252 25.72 -4.73 -31.44
N LYS A 253 25.00 -5.54 -32.24
CA LYS A 253 23.65 -6.09 -32.07
C LYS A 253 22.54 -5.09 -32.37
N SER A 254 22.18 -5.13 -33.65
CA SER A 254 20.91 -4.73 -34.26
C SER A 254 19.74 -4.85 -33.28
N TYR A 255 19.04 -3.74 -33.07
CA TYR A 255 17.70 -3.78 -32.50
C TYR A 255 16.84 -4.66 -33.42
N ALA A 256 15.91 -5.43 -32.86
CA ALA A 256 14.83 -5.98 -33.65
C ALA A 256 14.05 -4.78 -34.19
N ILE A 257 14.31 -4.43 -35.46
CA ILE A 257 13.58 -3.39 -36.21
C ILE A 257 12.08 -3.73 -36.19
N ASP A 258 11.78 -5.02 -36.01
CA ASP A 258 10.47 -5.62 -35.94
C ASP A 258 9.76 -5.40 -34.60
N CYS A 259 8.73 -4.55 -34.62
CA CYS A 259 7.76 -4.42 -33.54
C CYS A 259 6.72 -5.55 -33.62
N PRO A 260 6.68 -6.50 -32.67
CA PRO A 260 5.74 -7.64 -32.73
C PRO A 260 4.26 -7.22 -32.64
N ASN A 261 4.02 -6.04 -32.06
CA ASN A 261 2.67 -5.48 -31.89
C ASN A 261 2.28 -4.52 -33.02
N ASN A 262 3.10 -4.40 -34.09
CA ASN A 262 2.75 -3.63 -35.28
C ASN A 262 2.64 -4.59 -36.47
N PRO A 263 1.52 -4.66 -37.20
CA PRO A 263 1.42 -5.45 -38.42
C PRO A 263 2.42 -5.02 -39.51
N LYS A 264 2.90 -3.78 -39.47
CA LYS A 264 3.98 -3.28 -40.34
C LYS A 264 5.37 -3.59 -39.82
N TYR A 265 5.48 -4.26 -38.68
CA TYR A 265 6.71 -4.55 -37.95
C TYR A 265 7.57 -3.31 -37.63
N LEU A 266 7.03 -2.09 -37.71
CA LEU A 266 7.81 -0.89 -37.37
C LEU A 266 7.52 -0.42 -35.95
N HIS A 267 8.54 0.01 -35.21
CA HIS A 267 8.32 0.67 -33.93
C HIS A 267 7.68 2.05 -34.14
N VAL A 268 6.78 2.44 -33.23
CA VAL A 268 6.17 3.78 -33.20
C VAL A 268 6.80 4.57 -32.06
N PRO A 269 7.79 5.42 -32.34
CA PRO A 269 8.55 6.12 -31.31
C PRO A 269 7.69 7.15 -30.55
N GLY A 270 8.03 7.36 -29.28
CA GLY A 270 7.43 8.37 -28.40
C GLY A 270 7.95 8.24 -26.97
N GLN A 271 7.31 8.94 -26.03
CA GLN A 271 7.54 8.69 -24.61
C GLN A 271 6.68 7.51 -24.16
N ILE A 272 7.25 6.67 -23.31
CA ILE A 272 6.56 5.56 -22.67
C ILE A 272 6.89 5.54 -21.18
N TYR A 273 5.99 4.95 -20.40
CA TYR A 273 6.36 4.46 -19.08
C TYR A 273 7.35 3.31 -19.25
N LYS A 274 8.57 3.51 -18.73
CA LYS A 274 9.62 2.49 -18.61
C LYS A 274 9.03 1.26 -17.92
N PRO A 275 9.21 0.04 -18.46
CA PRO A 275 8.68 -1.16 -17.82
C PRO A 275 9.16 -1.32 -16.38
N PHE A 276 8.24 -1.59 -15.47
CA PHE A 276 8.52 -1.76 -14.05
C PHE A 276 7.74 -2.95 -13.48
N LEU A 277 8.19 -3.47 -12.35
CA LEU A 277 7.51 -4.55 -11.65
C LEU A 277 6.61 -3.97 -10.56
N ILE A 278 5.40 -4.50 -10.43
CA ILE A 278 4.55 -4.29 -9.27
C ILE A 278 4.42 -5.61 -8.52
N TYR A 279 4.69 -5.60 -7.24
CA TYR A 279 4.42 -6.75 -6.39
C TYR A 279 2.98 -6.67 -5.88
N VAL A 280 2.15 -7.63 -6.29
CA VAL A 280 0.78 -7.77 -5.78
C VAL A 280 0.70 -8.95 -4.82
N TYR A 281 -0.15 -8.84 -3.80
CA TYR A 281 -0.31 -9.85 -2.76
C TYR A 281 -1.76 -9.98 -2.30
N ASP A 282 -2.08 -11.15 -1.76
CA ASP A 282 -3.31 -11.45 -1.03
C ASP A 282 -2.96 -12.34 0.19
N GLN A 283 -3.95 -12.92 0.86
CA GLN A 283 -3.68 -13.84 1.98
C GLN A 283 -2.95 -15.15 1.58
N SER A 284 -2.93 -15.50 0.29
CA SER A 284 -2.42 -16.77 -0.22
C SER A 284 -0.98 -16.68 -0.74
N GLY A 285 -0.50 -15.48 -1.10
CA GLY A 285 0.87 -15.29 -1.57
C GLY A 285 1.16 -13.91 -2.14
N GLN A 286 2.30 -13.80 -2.82
CA GLN A 286 2.75 -12.60 -3.51
C GLN A 286 3.31 -12.97 -4.89
N VAL A 287 3.01 -12.17 -5.91
CA VAL A 287 3.52 -12.36 -7.27
C VAL A 287 3.96 -11.02 -7.88
N PRO A 288 5.11 -10.98 -8.58
CA PRO A 288 5.51 -9.79 -9.34
C PRO A 288 4.80 -9.74 -10.70
N LEU A 289 4.25 -8.58 -11.05
CA LEU A 289 3.64 -8.29 -12.34
C LEU A 289 4.49 -7.28 -13.12
N LEU A 290 4.82 -7.62 -14.37
CA LEU A 290 5.50 -6.69 -15.28
C LEU A 290 4.48 -5.74 -15.90
N VAL A 291 4.60 -4.45 -15.56
CA VAL A 291 3.77 -3.39 -16.11
C VAL A 291 4.52 -2.73 -17.26
N ARG A 292 3.91 -2.78 -18.46
CA ARG A 292 4.38 -2.09 -19.67
C ARG A 292 3.54 -0.84 -19.93
N ASN A 293 3.99 0.00 -20.86
CA ASN A 293 3.40 1.31 -21.15
C ASN A 293 1.88 1.38 -21.03
N LYS A 294 1.14 0.55 -21.78
CA LYS A 294 -0.32 0.66 -21.80
C LYS A 294 -0.99 0.35 -20.45
N ALA A 295 -0.45 -0.64 -19.73
CA ALA A 295 -0.93 -0.98 -18.40
C ALA A 295 -0.56 0.11 -17.38
N ALA A 296 0.61 0.74 -17.53
CA ALA A 296 1.02 1.87 -16.70
C ALA A 296 0.13 3.10 -16.92
N GLU A 297 -0.22 3.43 -18.17
CA GLU A 297 -1.19 4.50 -18.46
C GLU A 297 -2.51 4.27 -17.72
N ILE A 298 -3.07 3.05 -17.80
CA ILE A 298 -4.31 2.68 -17.10
C ILE A 298 -4.14 2.82 -15.58
N LEU A 299 -3.02 2.30 -15.04
CA LEU A 299 -2.72 2.39 -13.61
C LEU A 299 -2.58 3.84 -13.12
N PHE A 300 -2.07 4.73 -13.97
CA PHE A 300 -1.92 6.15 -13.67
C PHE A 300 -3.07 6.97 -14.25
N ALA A 301 -4.30 6.46 -14.09
CA ALA A 301 -5.54 7.18 -14.40
C ALA A 301 -5.68 7.60 -15.88
N ASN A 302 -5.19 6.77 -16.80
CA ASN A 302 -5.15 7.01 -18.25
C ASN A 302 -4.28 8.21 -18.68
N ILE A 303 -3.36 8.65 -17.83
CA ILE A 303 -2.40 9.70 -18.20
C ILE A 303 -1.31 9.08 -19.09
N ILE A 304 -1.16 9.59 -20.31
CA ILE A 304 -0.16 9.09 -21.26
C ILE A 304 1.24 9.63 -20.94
N ALA A 305 2.26 8.83 -21.26
CA ALA A 305 3.66 9.17 -20.94
C ALA A 305 4.17 10.45 -21.63
N ASP A 306 3.64 10.78 -22.81
CA ASP A 306 3.99 12.02 -23.51
C ASP A 306 3.54 13.25 -22.72
N ASP A 307 2.29 13.26 -22.22
CA ASP A 307 1.74 14.35 -21.40
C ASP A 307 2.55 14.55 -20.13
N VAL A 308 2.96 13.46 -19.46
CA VAL A 308 3.83 13.51 -18.28
C VAL A 308 5.17 14.15 -18.62
N SER A 309 5.77 13.75 -19.75
CA SER A 309 7.06 14.29 -20.21
C SER A 309 6.96 15.79 -20.54
N GLU A 310 5.91 16.21 -21.23
CA GLU A 310 5.68 17.60 -21.61
C GLU A 310 5.41 18.50 -20.40
N CYS A 311 4.57 18.03 -19.47
CA CYS A 311 4.29 18.72 -18.21
C CYS A 311 5.56 18.88 -17.38
N TYR A 312 6.38 17.83 -17.26
CA TYR A 312 7.64 17.88 -16.52
C TYR A 312 8.66 18.84 -17.14
N LYS A 313 8.81 18.84 -18.47
CA LYS A 313 9.67 19.81 -19.16
C LYS A 313 9.20 21.24 -18.92
N SER A 314 7.89 21.47 -18.97
CA SER A 314 7.32 22.80 -18.71
C SER A 314 7.60 23.29 -17.29
N HIS A 315 7.51 22.39 -16.29
CA HIS A 315 7.85 22.71 -14.89
C HIS A 315 9.34 23.04 -14.72
N MET A 316 10.23 22.26 -15.34
CA MET A 316 11.68 22.51 -15.29
C MET A 316 12.07 23.85 -15.91
N LEU A 317 11.37 24.28 -16.97
CA LEU A 317 11.57 25.59 -17.61
C LEU A 317 11.09 26.75 -16.72
N LEU A 318 10.04 26.56 -15.93
CA LEU A 318 9.53 27.57 -14.99
C LEU A 318 10.49 27.74 -13.79
N GLU A 319 10.99 26.65 -13.22
CA GLU A 319 11.95 26.70 -12.10
C GLU A 319 13.28 27.38 -12.48
N THR A 320 13.73 27.21 -13.72
CA THR A 320 14.94 27.90 -14.20
C THR A 320 14.72 29.40 -14.36
N SER A 321 13.54 29.83 -14.80
CA SER A 321 13.21 31.25 -14.97
C SER A 321 13.07 32.04 -13.66
N GLU A 322 12.65 31.39 -12.56
CA GLU A 322 12.57 32.05 -11.24
C GLU A 322 13.95 32.22 -10.57
N SER A 323 14.94 31.40 -10.94
CA SER A 323 16.30 31.51 -10.39
C SER A 323 17.09 32.70 -10.92
N GLU A 324 16.74 33.22 -12.10
CA GLU A 324 17.43 34.34 -12.76
C GLU A 324 16.94 35.74 -12.31
N HIS A 325 16.01 35.83 -11.34
CA HIS A 325 15.46 37.10 -10.83
C HIS A 325 15.79 37.40 -9.37
N SER A 326 16.84 36.79 -8.82
CA SER A 326 17.41 37.24 -7.55
C SER A 326 18.30 38.47 -7.78
N PRO A 327 17.96 39.67 -7.26
CA PRO A 327 18.79 40.86 -7.46
C PRO A 327 20.12 40.69 -6.70
N PRO A 328 21.24 41.21 -7.22
CA PRO A 328 22.51 41.14 -6.53
C PRO A 328 22.40 41.90 -5.20
N SER A 329 22.73 41.21 -4.11
CA SER A 329 22.98 41.83 -2.82
C SER A 329 24.11 42.83 -2.99
N MET A 330 23.80 44.12 -2.88
CA MET A 330 24.81 45.17 -2.75
C MET A 330 25.52 44.99 -1.41
N GLU A 331 26.81 44.65 -1.46
CA GLU A 331 27.79 45.00 -0.44
C GLU A 331 28.19 46.48 -0.58
#